data_AF-A0A8J8TKX2-F1
#
_entry.id   AF-A0A8J8TKX2-F1
#
_cell.length_a   1.000
_cell.length_b   1.000
_cell.length_c   1.000
_cell.angle_alpha   90.00
_cell.angle_beta   90.00
_cell.angle_gamma   90.00
#
_symmetry.space_group_name_H-M   'P 1'
#
loop_
_entity.id
_entity.type
_entity.pdbx_description
1 polymer ?
#
loop_
_entity_poly.entity_id
_entity_poly.type
_entity_poly.pdbx_seq_one_letter_code
_entity_poly.pdbx_strand_id
1 'polypeptide(L)'
;MTIDPKSLLDSLKQEVNNYYEKRVAARINFKSVTPWWGGDYEGHTSSCVDEDEIVGRLRWFLRTVYNRFSANDLSSYDEAEGYVSKILGSTNNASQYMFKVKDCESRTQNYKYSDLARVKLVLMGKDDKQDYLPLDEMHFMLEILRTSNNTSYDELIVGGTLITLAYIGIGKGANRGFGRFLPLNCNLQVADNICKSIISGDIQQAFRTFYN
;
A
#
# COMPACT_ATOMS: atom_id res chain seq x y z
N MET A 1 43.40 -1.95 -25.76
CA MET A 1 42.81 -1.53 -24.47
C MET A 1 41.87 -2.63 -24.02
N THR A 2 42.30 -3.47 -23.08
CA THR A 2 41.45 -4.47 -22.45
C THR A 2 40.57 -3.76 -21.43
N ILE A 3 39.27 -3.67 -21.71
CA ILE A 3 38.29 -3.12 -20.78
C ILE A 3 38.17 -4.12 -19.63
N ASP A 4 38.47 -3.67 -18.40
CA ASP A 4 38.30 -4.48 -17.19
C ASP A 4 36.79 -4.81 -17.01
N PRO A 5 36.40 -6.10 -17.07
CA PRO A 5 35.00 -6.51 -16.93
C PRO A 5 34.36 -6.06 -15.62
N LYS A 6 35.16 -5.88 -14.56
CA LYS A 6 34.65 -5.44 -13.25
C LYS A 6 34.27 -3.96 -13.26
N SER A 7 35.12 -3.12 -13.86
CA SER A 7 34.84 -1.70 -14.07
C SER A 7 33.58 -1.46 -14.91
N LEU A 8 33.37 -2.29 -15.95
CA LEU A 8 32.15 -2.25 -16.76
C LEU A 8 30.90 -2.68 -15.97
N LEU A 9 31.01 -3.70 -15.12
CA LEU A 9 29.89 -4.15 -14.28
C LEU A 9 29.49 -3.09 -13.26
N ASP A 10 30.46 -2.41 -12.65
CA ASP A 10 30.19 -1.39 -11.64
C ASP A 10 29.57 -0.13 -12.26
N SER A 11 29.99 0.27 -13.46
CA SER A 11 29.36 1.38 -14.19
C SER A 11 27.92 1.06 -14.61
N LEU A 12 27.67 -0.17 -15.09
CA LEU A 12 26.31 -0.63 -15.42
C LEU A 12 25.39 -0.66 -14.20
N LYS A 13 25.88 -1.14 -13.05
CA LYS A 13 25.12 -1.11 -11.80
C LYS A 13 24.76 0.31 -11.39
N GLN A 14 25.70 1.24 -11.53
CA GLN A 14 25.46 2.65 -11.21
C GLN A 14 24.43 3.27 -12.16
N GLU A 15 24.51 2.95 -13.46
CA GLU A 15 23.53 3.41 -14.45
C GLU A 15 22.14 2.86 -14.17
N VAL A 16 22.01 1.55 -13.92
CA VAL A 16 20.74 0.91 -13.56
C VAL A 16 20.17 1.51 -12.28
N ASN A 17 20.98 1.75 -11.25
CA ASN A 17 20.54 2.40 -10.03
C ASN A 17 20.05 3.82 -10.30
N ASN A 18 20.75 4.61 -11.12
CA ASN A 18 20.30 5.95 -11.50
C ASN A 18 18.96 5.92 -12.24
N TYR A 19 18.75 4.95 -13.15
CA TYR A 19 17.45 4.76 -13.80
C TYR A 19 16.36 4.33 -12.83
N TYR A 20 16.70 3.48 -11.86
CA TYR A 20 15.79 3.04 -10.81
C TYR A 20 15.33 4.21 -9.94
N GLU A 21 16.27 4.98 -9.40
CA GLU A 21 16.00 6.13 -8.52
C GLU A 21 15.10 7.17 -9.20
N LYS A 22 15.29 7.43 -10.50
CA LYS A 22 14.42 8.34 -11.26
C LYS A 22 12.96 7.89 -11.32
N ARG A 23 12.72 6.58 -11.20
CA ARG A 23 11.36 6.01 -11.23
C ARG A 23 10.72 5.94 -9.85
N VAL A 24 11.46 6.15 -8.77
CA VAL A 24 10.89 6.09 -7.41
C VAL A 24 9.98 7.29 -7.19
N ALA A 25 8.69 7.02 -6.97
CA ALA A 25 7.72 8.02 -6.53
C ALA A 25 7.76 8.17 -5.01
N ALA A 26 7.84 7.06 -4.28
CA ALA A 26 7.96 7.07 -2.83
C ALA A 26 8.61 5.78 -2.30
N ARG A 27 9.28 5.90 -1.16
CA ARG A 27 9.66 4.78 -0.29
C ARG A 27 9.13 5.07 1.11
N ILE A 28 8.32 4.18 1.65
CA ILE A 28 7.62 4.42 2.91
C ILE A 28 7.76 3.19 3.79
N ASN A 29 8.30 3.37 5.00
CA ASN A 29 8.28 2.32 6.01
C ASN A 29 6.98 2.42 6.80
N PHE A 30 6.18 1.37 6.76
CA PHE A 30 4.92 1.27 7.47
C PHE A 30 5.05 0.42 8.72
N LYS A 31 4.24 0.78 9.72
CA LYS A 31 3.99 -0.03 10.91
C LYS A 31 2.49 -0.17 11.11
N SER A 32 2.06 -1.38 11.42
CA SER A 32 0.68 -1.66 11.82
C SER A 32 0.32 -0.96 13.13
N VAL A 33 -0.84 -0.31 13.14
CA VAL A 33 -1.49 0.22 14.35
C VAL A 33 -2.47 -0.79 14.90
N THR A 34 -3.05 -1.58 14.00
CA THR A 34 -4.00 -2.64 14.33
C THR A 34 -3.52 -3.96 13.74
N PRO A 35 -3.90 -5.11 14.31
CA PRO A 35 -3.36 -6.40 13.91
C PRO A 35 -3.58 -6.66 12.42
N TRP A 36 -2.56 -7.23 11.77
CA TRP A 36 -2.59 -7.59 10.36
C TRP A 36 -3.36 -8.90 10.16
N TRP A 37 -4.25 -8.94 9.17
CA TRP A 37 -5.02 -10.15 8.86
C TRP A 37 -5.31 -10.26 7.35
N GLY A 38 -4.26 -10.21 6.53
CA GLY A 38 -4.33 -10.51 5.10
C GLY A 38 -4.03 -11.97 4.80
N GLY A 39 -4.56 -12.46 3.69
CA GLY A 39 -4.47 -13.87 3.33
C GLY A 39 -3.36 -14.16 2.32
N ASP A 40 -2.73 -15.33 2.41
CA ASP A 40 -2.05 -15.93 1.26
C ASP A 40 -3.05 -16.73 0.39
N TYR A 41 -2.53 -17.41 -0.64
CA TYR A 41 -3.31 -18.21 -1.58
C TYR A 41 -4.01 -19.42 -0.93
N GLU A 42 -3.52 -19.91 0.21
CA GLU A 42 -4.11 -21.01 0.99
C GLU A 42 -5.13 -20.49 2.03
N GLY A 43 -5.15 -19.17 2.21
CA GLY A 43 -5.99 -18.48 3.18
C GLY A 43 -5.36 -18.37 4.57
N HIS A 44 -4.09 -18.77 4.75
CA HIS A 44 -3.31 -18.47 5.94
C HIS A 44 -3.03 -16.97 6.04
N THR A 45 -2.73 -16.49 7.23
CA THR A 45 -2.30 -15.12 7.45
C THR A 45 -0.86 -14.98 6.98
N SER A 46 -0.67 -14.21 5.91
CA SER A 46 0.66 -13.98 5.35
C SER A 46 1.55 -13.22 6.34
N SER A 47 2.82 -13.62 6.43
CA SER A 47 3.86 -12.89 7.17
C SER A 47 4.30 -11.58 6.51
N CYS A 48 3.77 -11.29 5.33
CA CYS A 48 4.04 -10.08 4.57
C CYS A 48 2.75 -9.51 3.98
N VAL A 49 2.72 -8.19 3.81
CA VAL A 49 1.61 -7.51 3.15
C VAL A 49 1.71 -7.69 1.65
N ASP A 50 0.63 -8.11 1.01
CA ASP A 50 0.56 -8.30 -0.43
C ASP A 50 0.35 -6.95 -1.14
N GLU A 51 1.16 -6.69 -2.18
CA GLU A 51 1.02 -5.54 -3.06
C GLU A 51 -0.38 -5.45 -3.68
N ASP A 52 -0.96 -6.59 -4.05
CA ASP A 52 -2.27 -6.63 -4.71
C ASP A 52 -3.39 -6.21 -3.75
N GLU A 53 -3.27 -6.52 -2.45
CA GLU A 53 -4.21 -6.02 -1.45
C GLU A 53 -4.12 -4.49 -1.31
N ILE A 54 -2.91 -3.92 -1.31
CA ILE A 54 -2.68 -2.46 -1.27
C ILE A 54 -3.29 -1.81 -2.51
N VAL A 55 -2.96 -2.29 -3.70
CA VAL A 55 -3.41 -1.74 -4.98
C VAL A 55 -4.92 -1.88 -5.13
N GLY A 56 -5.48 -3.03 -4.79
CA GLY A 56 -6.92 -3.29 -4.84
C GLY A 56 -7.70 -2.36 -3.93
N ARG A 57 -7.21 -2.12 -2.71
CA ARG A 57 -7.86 -1.22 -1.76
C ARG A 57 -7.72 0.26 -2.15
N LEU A 58 -6.55 0.64 -2.66
CA LEU A 58 -6.32 1.98 -3.23
C LEU A 58 -7.27 2.24 -4.38
N ARG A 59 -7.38 1.29 -5.33
CA ARG A 59 -8.32 1.38 -6.46
C ARG A 59 -9.75 1.59 -5.97
N TRP A 60 -10.18 0.82 -4.97
CA TRP A 60 -11.50 0.98 -4.37
C TRP A 60 -11.68 2.37 -3.75
N PHE A 61 -10.68 2.87 -3.02
CA PHE A 61 -10.70 4.19 -2.40
C PHE A 61 -10.80 5.31 -3.44
N LEU A 62 -9.96 5.27 -4.47
CA LEU A 62 -9.95 6.28 -5.52
C LEU A 62 -11.29 6.32 -6.26
N ARG A 63 -11.84 5.15 -6.61
CA ARG A 63 -13.12 5.06 -7.32
C ARG A 63 -14.31 5.52 -6.47
N THR A 64 -14.33 5.15 -5.20
CA THR A 64 -15.52 5.31 -4.34
C THR A 64 -15.53 6.61 -3.58
N VAL A 65 -14.35 7.07 -3.15
CA VAL A 65 -14.19 8.23 -2.28
C VAL A 65 -13.62 9.39 -3.07
N TYR A 66 -12.42 9.25 -3.65
CA TYR A 66 -11.78 10.38 -4.34
C TYR A 66 -12.60 10.90 -5.53
N ASN A 67 -13.03 10.01 -6.43
CA ASN A 67 -13.78 10.42 -7.60
C ASN A 67 -15.15 11.02 -7.26
N ARG A 68 -15.73 10.66 -6.12
CA ARG A 68 -17.01 11.21 -5.67
C ARG A 68 -16.88 12.60 -5.04
N PHE A 69 -15.74 12.89 -4.41
CA PHE A 69 -15.56 14.11 -3.60
C PHE A 69 -14.57 15.13 -4.18
N SER A 70 -13.68 14.73 -5.10
CA SER A 70 -12.66 15.62 -5.70
C SER A 70 -12.62 15.66 -7.22
N ALA A 71 -13.01 14.59 -7.93
CA ALA A 71 -12.90 14.56 -9.40
C ALA A 71 -14.25 14.84 -10.08
N ASN A 72 -14.38 16.04 -10.67
CA ASN A 72 -15.23 16.36 -11.83
C ASN A 72 -16.66 15.79 -11.87
N ASP A 73 -17.33 15.63 -10.73
CA ASP A 73 -18.72 15.19 -10.65
C ASP A 73 -18.98 13.93 -11.51
N LEU A 74 -18.03 12.97 -11.48
CA LEU A 74 -18.17 11.71 -12.22
C LEU A 74 -19.43 11.01 -11.74
N SER A 75 -20.44 10.98 -12.61
CA SER A 75 -21.82 10.67 -12.23
C SER A 75 -22.09 9.16 -12.24
N SER A 76 -21.16 8.36 -12.76
CA SER A 76 -21.27 6.91 -12.86
C SER A 76 -20.01 6.18 -12.41
N TYR A 77 -20.22 4.94 -11.98
CA TYR A 77 -19.13 4.06 -11.58
C TYR A 77 -18.18 3.71 -12.73
N ASP A 78 -18.70 3.63 -13.96
CA ASP A 78 -17.93 3.30 -15.14
C ASP A 78 -16.94 4.42 -15.50
N GLU A 79 -17.35 5.68 -15.36
CA GLU A 79 -16.45 6.83 -15.51
C GLU A 79 -15.35 6.84 -14.44
N ALA A 80 -15.74 6.56 -13.19
CA ALA A 80 -14.82 6.50 -12.07
C ALA A 80 -13.79 5.37 -12.24
N GLU A 81 -14.23 4.17 -12.62
CA GLU A 81 -13.33 3.05 -12.96
C GLU A 81 -12.47 3.38 -14.17
N GLY A 82 -13.03 4.00 -15.21
CA GLY A 82 -12.30 4.43 -16.40
C GLY A 82 -11.18 5.41 -16.08
N TYR A 83 -11.39 6.33 -15.13
CA TYR A 83 -10.33 7.23 -14.64
C TYR A 83 -9.25 6.47 -13.88
N VAL A 84 -9.63 5.65 -12.90
CA VAL A 84 -8.65 4.93 -12.06
C VAL A 84 -7.87 3.88 -12.87
N SER A 85 -8.52 3.18 -13.79
CA SER A 85 -7.90 2.20 -14.69
C SER A 85 -6.87 2.84 -15.61
N LYS A 86 -6.97 4.12 -15.98
CA LYS A 86 -5.90 4.81 -16.72
C LYS A 86 -4.60 4.90 -15.93
N ILE A 87 -4.69 4.96 -14.60
CA ILE A 87 -3.55 5.17 -13.70
C ILE A 87 -3.03 3.83 -13.16
N LEU A 88 -3.92 3.00 -12.61
CA LEU A 88 -3.58 1.71 -11.98
C LEU A 88 -3.70 0.50 -12.91
N GLY A 89 -4.01 0.74 -14.19
CA GLY A 89 -4.13 -0.30 -15.21
C GLY A 89 -5.44 -1.10 -15.16
N SER A 90 -5.65 -1.91 -16.18
CA SER A 90 -6.78 -2.83 -16.37
C SER A 90 -6.30 -4.04 -17.18
N THR A 91 -7.23 -4.92 -17.58
CA THR A 91 -6.91 -6.00 -18.52
C THR A 91 -6.40 -5.49 -19.87
N ASN A 92 -6.74 -4.25 -20.23
CA ASN A 92 -6.43 -3.68 -21.55
C ASN A 92 -5.25 -2.70 -21.53
N ASN A 93 -4.77 -2.29 -20.34
CA ASN A 93 -3.68 -1.33 -20.21
C ASN A 93 -2.81 -1.61 -18.98
N ALA A 94 -1.50 -1.48 -19.15
CA ALA A 94 -0.57 -1.60 -18.04
C ALA A 94 -0.73 -0.43 -17.05
N SER A 95 -0.44 -0.71 -15.77
CA SER A 95 -0.40 0.31 -14.74
C SER A 95 0.73 1.32 -14.97
N GLN A 96 0.48 2.60 -14.64
CA GLN A 96 1.50 3.64 -14.62
C GLN A 96 2.41 3.52 -13.38
N TYR A 97 2.02 2.71 -12.40
CA TYR A 97 2.72 2.51 -11.14
C TYR A 97 2.89 1.03 -10.80
N MET A 98 4.03 0.70 -10.24
CA MET A 98 4.35 -0.61 -9.67
C MET A 98 4.58 -0.44 -8.18
N PHE A 99 3.91 -1.26 -7.39
CA PHE A 99 4.07 -1.34 -5.95
C PHE A 99 5.01 -2.50 -5.65
N LYS A 100 5.90 -2.33 -4.68
CA LYS A 100 6.79 -3.39 -4.20
C LYS A 100 6.87 -3.33 -2.69
N VAL A 101 6.45 -4.40 -2.04
CA VAL A 101 6.60 -4.59 -0.61
C VAL A 101 7.92 -5.34 -0.35
N LYS A 102 8.66 -4.87 0.65
CA LYS A 102 9.98 -5.38 1.05
C LYS A 102 10.09 -5.36 2.57
N ASP A 103 11.10 -6.06 3.08
CA ASP A 103 11.53 -6.00 4.48
C ASP A 103 10.36 -6.22 5.45
N CYS A 104 9.57 -7.27 5.18
CA CYS A 104 8.43 -7.65 5.99
C CYS A 104 8.88 -8.30 7.29
N GLU A 105 8.46 -7.71 8.41
CA GLU A 105 8.70 -8.22 9.75
C GLU A 105 7.39 -8.20 10.52
N SER A 106 7.10 -9.26 11.27
CA SER A 106 5.95 -9.29 12.17
C SER A 106 6.33 -9.99 13.46
N ARG A 107 5.59 -9.71 14.53
CA ARG A 107 5.72 -10.45 15.78
C ARG A 107 4.59 -11.46 15.91
N THR A 108 4.97 -12.64 16.39
CA THR A 108 4.02 -13.65 16.82
C THR A 108 3.20 -13.14 18.01
N GLN A 109 1.96 -13.63 18.08
CA GLN A 109 0.85 -13.06 18.83
C GLN A 109 1.13 -12.88 20.32
N ASN A 110 0.83 -11.69 20.84
CA ASN A 110 0.71 -11.45 22.28
C ASN A 110 -0.75 -11.54 22.77
N TYR A 111 -1.72 -11.48 21.85
CA TYR A 111 -3.15 -11.45 22.16
C TYR A 111 -3.88 -12.73 21.73
N LYS A 112 -4.84 -13.20 22.54
CA LYS A 112 -5.66 -14.38 22.24
C LYS A 112 -6.78 -14.07 21.24
N TYR A 113 -6.41 -13.92 19.97
CA TYR A 113 -7.36 -13.61 18.89
C TYR A 113 -8.46 -14.67 18.73
N SER A 114 -8.22 -15.93 19.11
CA SER A 114 -9.23 -16.99 19.06
C SER A 114 -10.48 -16.73 19.90
N ASP A 115 -10.40 -15.82 20.88
CA ASP A 115 -11.53 -15.45 21.73
C ASP A 115 -12.46 -14.43 21.05
N LEU A 116 -11.98 -13.74 20.00
CA LEU A 116 -12.82 -12.83 19.22
C LEU A 116 -13.81 -13.62 18.37
N ALA A 117 -15.11 -13.37 18.54
CA ALA A 117 -16.18 -14.10 17.87
C ALA A 117 -16.01 -14.24 16.34
N ARG A 118 -15.50 -13.18 15.68
CA ARG A 118 -15.25 -13.22 14.22
C ARG A 118 -14.06 -14.10 13.85
N VAL A 119 -12.98 -14.02 14.61
CA VAL A 119 -11.81 -14.89 14.38
C VAL A 119 -12.23 -16.32 14.62
N LYS A 120 -12.94 -16.59 15.72
CA LYS A 120 -13.52 -17.90 16.02
C LYS A 120 -14.36 -18.45 14.86
N LEU A 121 -15.20 -17.62 14.23
CA LEU A 121 -15.99 -18.01 13.06
C LEU A 121 -15.12 -18.40 11.86
N VAL A 122 -14.06 -17.63 11.57
CA VAL A 122 -13.12 -17.94 10.47
C VAL A 122 -12.32 -19.21 10.75
N LEU A 123 -12.01 -19.48 12.01
CA LEU A 123 -11.28 -20.69 12.43
C LEU A 123 -12.16 -21.95 12.49
N MET A 124 -13.47 -21.86 12.27
CA MET A 124 -14.34 -23.03 12.31
C MET A 124 -14.00 -24.00 11.16
N GLY A 125 -13.68 -25.25 11.51
CA GLY A 125 -13.33 -26.28 10.53
C GLY A 125 -11.89 -26.20 9.99
N LYS A 126 -11.01 -25.42 10.63
CA LYS A 126 -9.57 -25.37 10.32
C LYS A 126 -8.78 -26.26 11.28
N ASP A 127 -7.92 -27.11 10.72
CA ASP A 127 -7.11 -28.08 11.46
C ASP A 127 -5.92 -27.40 12.15
N ASP A 128 -5.15 -26.59 11.42
CA ASP A 128 -4.19 -25.66 11.99
C ASP A 128 -4.83 -24.30 12.15
N LYS A 129 -5.08 -23.86 13.38
CA LYS A 129 -5.72 -22.56 13.64
C LYS A 129 -4.71 -21.43 13.74
N GLN A 130 -3.44 -21.73 14.03
CA GLN A 130 -2.44 -20.69 14.30
C GLN A 130 -2.11 -19.91 13.05
N ASP A 131 -2.01 -20.60 11.92
CA ASP A 131 -1.68 -20.00 10.63
C ASP A 131 -2.78 -19.07 10.12
N TYR A 132 -4.00 -19.08 10.67
CA TYR A 132 -5.11 -18.23 10.23
C TYR A 132 -5.35 -17.02 11.14
N LEU A 133 -4.59 -16.90 12.22
CA LEU A 133 -4.77 -15.84 13.20
C LEU A 133 -4.10 -14.54 12.75
N PRO A 134 -4.61 -13.38 13.19
CA PRO A 134 -3.96 -12.10 12.94
C PRO A 134 -2.53 -12.03 13.51
N LEU A 135 -1.68 -11.23 12.87
CA LEU A 135 -0.30 -10.97 13.30
C LEU A 135 -0.18 -9.57 13.92
N ASP A 136 0.60 -9.48 15.01
CA ASP A 136 0.88 -8.24 15.71
C ASP A 136 2.13 -7.55 15.16
N GLU A 137 2.19 -6.23 15.31
CA GLU A 137 3.38 -5.43 14.98
C GLU A 137 3.96 -5.74 13.60
N MET A 138 3.11 -5.86 12.57
CA MET A 138 3.55 -5.94 11.18
C MET A 138 4.26 -4.65 10.76
N HIS A 139 5.42 -4.80 10.16
CA HIS A 139 6.29 -3.79 9.59
C HIS A 139 6.63 -4.18 8.15
N PHE A 140 6.65 -3.20 7.25
CA PHE A 140 7.12 -3.42 5.89
C PHE A 140 7.54 -2.11 5.24
N MET A 141 8.37 -2.21 4.21
CA MET A 141 8.75 -1.10 3.35
C MET A 141 7.97 -1.18 2.04
N LEU A 142 7.31 -0.10 1.67
CA LEU A 142 6.62 0.04 0.39
C LEU A 142 7.40 0.96 -0.54
N GLU A 143 7.80 0.45 -1.70
CA GLU A 143 8.27 1.26 -2.81
C GLU A 143 7.17 1.42 -3.86
N ILE A 144 6.92 2.66 -4.25
CA ILE A 144 6.03 3.01 -5.36
C ILE A 144 6.91 3.51 -6.50
N LEU A 145 6.86 2.82 -7.64
CA LEU A 145 7.71 3.07 -8.80
C LEU A 145 6.84 3.46 -9.99
N ARG A 146 7.24 4.50 -10.72
CA ARG A 146 6.61 4.89 -11.97
C ARG A 146 7.08 3.96 -13.09
N THR A 147 6.17 3.55 -13.96
CA THR A 147 6.52 2.81 -15.18
C THR A 147 6.91 3.76 -16.32
N SER A 148 6.53 5.04 -16.22
CA SER A 148 6.91 6.12 -17.13
C SER A 148 7.51 7.30 -16.35
N ASN A 149 8.09 8.30 -17.04
CA ASN A 149 8.58 9.53 -16.39
C ASN A 149 7.46 10.53 -16.05
N ASN A 150 6.18 10.15 -16.21
CA ASN A 150 5.06 11.01 -15.88
C ASN A 150 4.86 11.08 -14.37
N THR A 151 4.95 12.29 -13.81
CA THR A 151 4.79 12.56 -12.37
C THR A 151 3.40 13.09 -12.00
N SER A 152 2.51 13.28 -12.99
CA SER A 152 1.24 14.00 -12.82
C SER A 152 0.30 13.39 -11.79
N TYR A 153 0.44 12.09 -11.50
CA TYR A 153 -0.42 11.36 -10.57
C TYR A 153 0.30 10.95 -9.28
N ASP A 154 1.55 11.38 -9.07
CA ASP A 154 2.34 10.91 -7.93
C ASP A 154 1.68 11.26 -6.60
N GLU A 155 1.16 12.48 -6.46
CA GLU A 155 0.53 12.93 -5.23
C GLU A 155 -0.79 12.20 -4.96
N LEU A 156 -1.57 11.94 -6.03
CA LEU A 156 -2.79 11.15 -5.94
C LEU A 156 -2.49 9.72 -5.50
N ILE A 157 -1.47 9.09 -6.08
CA ILE A 157 -1.13 7.70 -5.79
C ILE A 157 -0.48 7.57 -4.42
N VAL A 158 0.57 8.34 -4.12
CA VAL A 158 1.27 8.28 -2.84
C VAL A 158 0.35 8.73 -1.71
N GLY A 159 -0.34 9.87 -1.86
CA GLY A 159 -1.30 10.37 -0.88
C GLY A 159 -2.49 9.43 -0.70
N GLY A 160 -3.02 8.87 -1.79
CA GLY A 160 -4.11 7.90 -1.74
C GLY A 160 -3.72 6.62 -1.02
N THR A 161 -2.50 6.12 -1.24
CA THR A 161 -1.96 4.95 -0.52
C THR A 161 -1.82 5.24 0.97
N LEU A 162 -1.26 6.40 1.33
CA LEU A 162 -1.13 6.83 2.72
C LEU A 162 -2.48 6.86 3.45
N ILE A 163 -3.48 7.52 2.86
CA ILE A 163 -4.85 7.59 3.40
C ILE A 163 -5.48 6.21 3.50
N THR A 164 -5.34 5.40 2.45
CA THR A 164 -5.92 4.05 2.39
C THR A 164 -5.38 3.18 3.51
N LEU A 165 -4.06 3.12 3.67
CA LEU A 165 -3.43 2.28 4.69
C LEU A 165 -3.70 2.79 6.11
N ALA A 166 -3.69 4.11 6.33
CA ALA A 166 -3.90 4.69 7.65
C ALA A 166 -5.35 4.53 8.16
N TYR A 167 -6.34 4.80 7.32
CA TYR A 167 -7.73 4.97 7.78
C TYR A 167 -8.69 3.89 7.29
N ILE A 168 -8.43 3.32 6.12
CA ILE A 168 -9.33 2.33 5.50
C ILE A 168 -8.89 0.90 5.83
N GLY A 169 -7.58 0.68 5.87
CA GLY A 169 -6.94 -0.61 6.12
C GLY A 169 -7.13 -1.62 4.99
N ILE A 170 -6.35 -2.70 5.06
CA ILE A 170 -6.30 -3.83 4.12
C ILE A 170 -6.45 -5.17 4.85
N GLY A 171 -6.62 -6.28 4.13
CA GLY A 171 -6.90 -7.60 4.69
C GLY A 171 -8.36 -7.88 5.07
N LYS A 172 -8.62 -9.11 5.53
CA LYS A 172 -9.95 -9.70 5.79
C LYS A 172 -10.80 -8.92 6.80
N GLY A 173 -10.15 -8.23 7.73
CA GLY A 173 -10.79 -7.52 8.84
C GLY A 173 -10.80 -5.99 8.72
N ALA A 174 -10.38 -5.40 7.59
CA ALA A 174 -10.13 -3.97 7.44
C ALA A 174 -11.30 -3.07 7.92
N ASN A 175 -12.52 -3.40 7.49
CA ASN A 175 -13.75 -2.66 7.84
C ASN A 175 -14.13 -2.75 9.34
N ARG A 176 -13.35 -3.47 10.13
CA ARG A 176 -13.63 -3.81 11.53
C ARG A 176 -12.42 -3.55 12.42
N GLY A 177 -11.49 -2.73 11.94
CA GLY A 177 -10.35 -2.24 12.72
C GLY A 177 -9.12 -3.14 12.68
N PHE A 178 -8.97 -4.02 11.68
CA PHE A 178 -7.71 -4.72 11.41
C PHE A 178 -6.95 -4.07 10.25
N GLY A 179 -5.67 -4.39 10.10
CA GLY A 179 -4.86 -4.09 8.91
C GLY A 179 -4.71 -2.61 8.57
N ARG A 180 -4.69 -1.73 9.57
CA ARG A 180 -4.32 -0.31 9.43
C ARG A 180 -2.85 -0.10 9.71
N PHE A 181 -2.22 0.74 8.89
CA PHE A 181 -0.78 0.99 8.92
C PHE A 181 -0.49 2.49 8.86
N LEU A 182 0.45 2.95 9.67
CA LEU A 182 0.95 4.32 9.65
C LEU A 182 2.39 4.36 9.12
N PRO A 183 2.76 5.42 8.40
CA PRO A 183 4.16 5.66 8.05
C PRO A 183 4.96 5.93 9.33
N LEU A 184 6.17 5.37 9.42
CA LEU A 184 7.09 5.58 10.53
C LEU A 184 7.76 6.95 10.47
N ASN A 185 7.96 7.49 9.27
CA ASN A 185 8.53 8.81 9.04
C ASN A 185 7.98 9.43 7.76
N CYS A 186 8.11 10.74 7.63
CA CYS A 186 7.73 11.52 6.46
C CYS A 186 8.97 12.17 5.87
N ASN A 187 9.63 11.44 4.97
CA ASN A 187 10.75 11.92 4.15
C ASN A 187 10.39 11.75 2.68
N LEU A 188 9.20 12.22 2.30
CA LEU A 188 8.65 12.02 0.96
C LEU A 188 8.83 13.27 0.12
N GLN A 189 9.20 13.09 -1.14
CA GLN A 189 9.23 14.20 -2.10
C GLN A 189 7.83 14.66 -2.49
N VAL A 190 6.85 13.76 -2.38
CA VAL A 190 5.47 13.96 -2.78
C VAL A 190 4.54 13.54 -1.63
N ALA A 191 3.41 14.22 -1.43
CA ALA A 191 2.44 13.94 -0.38
C ALA A 191 2.99 14.04 1.06
N ASP A 192 4.08 14.79 1.27
CA ASP A 192 4.72 14.95 2.58
C ASP A 192 3.79 15.58 3.63
N ASN A 193 2.99 16.58 3.22
CA ASN A 193 2.00 17.22 4.10
C ASN A 193 0.89 16.26 4.54
N ILE A 194 0.46 15.36 3.64
CA ILE A 194 -0.51 14.30 3.95
C ILE A 194 0.11 13.34 4.97
N CYS A 195 1.34 12.89 4.74
CA CYS A 195 2.07 12.03 5.66
C CYS A 195 2.20 12.65 7.06
N LYS A 196 2.61 13.92 7.15
CA LYS A 196 2.75 14.64 8.43
C LYS A 196 1.42 14.76 9.18
N SER A 197 0.34 15.02 8.46
CA SER A 197 -1.01 15.07 9.04
C SER A 197 -1.44 13.70 9.59
N ILE A 198 -1.09 12.61 8.87
CA ILE A 198 -1.36 11.25 9.32
C ILE A 198 -0.58 10.91 10.60
N ILE A 199 0.73 11.19 10.65
CA ILE A 199 1.57 10.92 11.84
C ILE A 199 1.12 11.73 13.05
N SER A 200 0.73 12.99 12.85
CA SER A 200 0.23 13.85 13.94
C SER A 200 -1.20 13.48 14.41
N GLY A 201 -1.89 12.58 13.70
CA GLY A 201 -3.26 12.20 14.00
C GLY A 201 -4.31 13.22 13.55
N ASP A 202 -3.94 14.24 12.77
CA ASP A 202 -4.88 15.22 12.21
C ASP A 202 -5.55 14.67 10.95
N ILE A 203 -6.59 13.87 11.18
CA ILE A 203 -7.37 13.20 10.13
C ILE A 203 -8.01 14.23 9.19
N GLN A 204 -8.58 15.30 9.74
CA GLN A 204 -9.28 16.30 8.93
C GLN A 204 -8.31 17.01 7.99
N GLN A 205 -7.14 17.39 8.50
CA GLN A 205 -6.11 18.01 7.67
C GLN A 205 -5.54 17.05 6.62
N ALA A 206 -5.36 15.77 6.96
CA ALA A 206 -4.89 14.77 6.01
C ALA A 206 -5.83 14.65 4.79
N PHE A 207 -7.14 14.52 5.03
CA PHE A 207 -8.12 14.45 3.96
C PHE A 207 -8.30 15.78 3.22
N ARG A 208 -8.30 16.93 3.91
CA ARG A 208 -8.34 18.25 3.26
C ARG A 208 -7.16 18.45 2.30
N THR A 209 -5.96 18.08 2.74
CA THR A 209 -4.75 18.19 1.93
C THR A 209 -4.81 17.25 0.72
N PHE A 210 -5.35 16.05 0.89
CA PHE A 210 -5.48 15.08 -0.20
C PHE A 210 -6.52 15.48 -1.27
N TYR A 211 -7.56 16.23 -0.90
CA TYR A 211 -8.64 16.61 -1.81
C TYR A 211 -8.49 17.98 -2.46
N ASN A 212 -7.57 18.82 -1.96
CA ASN A 212 -7.25 20.14 -2.51
C ASN A 212 -6.22 20.03 -3.64
#